data_AF-K2MP35-F1
#
_entry.id   AF-K2MP35-F1
#
_cell.length_a   1.000
_cell.length_b   1.000
_cell.length_c   1.000
_cell.angle_alpha   90.00
_cell.angle_beta   90.00
_cell.angle_gamma   90.00
#
_symmetry.space_group_name_H-M   'P 1'
#
loop_
_entity.id
_entity.type
_entity.pdbx_description
1 polymer ?
#
loop_
_entity_poly.entity_id
_entity_poly.type
_entity_poly.pdbx_seq_one_letter_code
_entity_poly.pdbx_strand_id
1 'polypeptide(L)'
;MPHVRVNMTNVTSLEGTLVLHGAMPPNSSVLLANSTLRATVGGSQYVPTTPGHAGSRYGPALLLDGVRLLSTRFVMTRSTLFCGGESCAAILVERGLGVNLSSVFYMDSCAVRSRLHVVYALASDLRVSGGSVFSIQHSLWSARRMEYHEGACVFRDVAVAGGSVLQITSSTFRLGFAMLMATTLTVTGGSWLVHRDNEFRTAHVVHVANENSVAFCDRSVWSIVDNNFTYGSYSSNIVRMISNWSPPSDSCPIIYGVCNEARGSPVTNYREDLNIGAPVRVLDCGACTVDAVCFAARTSGIRGCECVCAAGGHGDTCLPAAVPDGLGPLPLPPPGADDTEVRCVHGGSISSVDVPDP
;
A
#
# COMPACT_ATOMS: atom_id res chain seq x y z
N MET A 1 -18.65 -26.34 -3.92
CA MET A 1 -17.92 -26.01 -2.68
C MET A 1 -18.55 -24.77 -2.05
N PRO A 2 -18.69 -24.71 -0.71
CA PRO A 2 -19.19 -23.50 -0.07
C PRO A 2 -18.20 -22.35 -0.29
N HIS A 3 -18.72 -21.20 -0.70
CA HIS A 3 -17.97 -19.94 -0.79
C HIS A 3 -18.62 -18.93 0.15
N VAL A 4 -17.85 -17.98 0.63
CA VAL A 4 -18.34 -16.92 1.52
C VAL A 4 -18.51 -15.63 0.71
N ARG A 5 -19.64 -14.96 0.89
CA ARG A 5 -19.88 -13.62 0.37
C ARG A 5 -20.20 -12.68 1.53
N VAL A 6 -19.27 -11.77 1.81
CA VAL A 6 -19.45 -10.68 2.78
C VAL A 6 -19.59 -9.38 2.00
N ASN A 7 -20.66 -8.64 2.27
CA ASN A 7 -20.88 -7.32 1.67
C ASN A 7 -21.24 -6.32 2.78
N MET A 8 -20.37 -5.35 2.99
CA MET A 8 -20.49 -4.30 3.99
C MET A 8 -20.43 -2.95 3.29
N THR A 9 -21.59 -2.33 3.14
CA THR A 9 -21.74 -1.03 2.45
C THR A 9 -22.38 -0.03 3.39
N ASN A 10 -21.91 1.23 3.38
CA ASN A 10 -22.44 2.30 4.21
C ASN A 10 -22.38 1.99 5.72
N VAL A 11 -21.30 1.32 6.16
CA VAL A 11 -21.08 1.02 7.57
C VAL A 11 -20.37 2.19 8.24
N THR A 12 -20.89 2.63 9.38
CA THR A 12 -20.23 3.62 10.24
C THR A 12 -19.93 2.98 11.59
N SER A 13 -18.65 2.81 11.90
CA SER A 13 -18.15 2.35 13.19
C SER A 13 -17.39 3.50 13.86
N LEU A 14 -17.78 3.88 15.08
CA LEU A 14 -17.15 4.98 15.81
C LEU A 14 -16.03 4.52 16.75
N GLU A 15 -16.17 3.34 17.35
CA GLU A 15 -15.21 2.72 18.28
C GLU A 15 -15.35 1.18 18.21
N GLY A 16 -15.18 0.62 17.02
CA GLY A 16 -15.41 -0.80 16.79
C GLY A 16 -14.39 -1.41 15.85
N THR A 17 -13.99 -2.64 16.16
CA THR A 17 -13.02 -3.42 15.38
C THR A 17 -13.75 -4.40 14.48
N LEU A 18 -13.57 -4.28 13.16
CA LEU A 18 -13.96 -5.34 12.24
C LEU A 18 -12.88 -6.42 12.22
N VAL A 19 -13.23 -7.68 12.46
CA VAL A 19 -12.28 -8.80 12.46
C VAL A 19 -12.52 -9.72 11.28
N LEU A 20 -11.48 -9.96 10.49
CA LEU A 20 -11.41 -11.08 9.54
C LEU A 20 -10.36 -12.07 10.03
N HIS A 21 -10.80 -13.31 10.25
CA HIS A 21 -9.96 -14.35 10.83
C HIS A 21 -9.89 -15.59 9.94
N GLY A 22 -8.67 -16.09 9.74
CA GLY A 22 -8.40 -17.40 9.15
C GLY A 22 -8.45 -17.46 7.62
N ALA A 23 -8.41 -18.69 7.10
CA ALA A 23 -8.44 -18.93 5.67
C ALA A 23 -9.86 -18.81 5.11
N MET A 24 -10.03 -17.95 4.12
CA MET A 24 -11.28 -17.82 3.40
C MET A 24 -11.48 -19.07 2.52
N PRO A 25 -12.69 -19.65 2.47
CA PRO A 25 -12.99 -20.72 1.51
C PRO A 25 -12.69 -20.28 0.07
N PRO A 26 -12.28 -21.21 -0.81
CA PRO A 26 -11.96 -20.85 -2.18
C PRO A 26 -13.12 -20.14 -2.90
N ASN A 27 -12.80 -19.19 -3.78
CA ASN A 27 -13.77 -18.42 -4.56
C ASN A 27 -14.71 -17.53 -3.72
N SER A 28 -14.26 -17.09 -2.54
CA SER A 28 -15.02 -16.17 -1.70
C SER A 28 -14.91 -14.71 -2.17
N SER A 29 -15.79 -13.84 -1.66
CA SER A 29 -15.74 -12.41 -1.90
C SER A 29 -16.06 -11.62 -0.64
N VAL A 30 -15.25 -10.61 -0.33
CA VAL A 30 -15.43 -9.66 0.77
C VAL A 30 -15.39 -8.26 0.18
N LEU A 31 -16.46 -7.50 0.38
CA LEU A 31 -16.57 -6.11 -0.03
C LEU A 31 -16.82 -5.23 1.20
N LEU A 32 -15.97 -4.20 1.39
CA LEU A 32 -16.21 -3.08 2.28
C LEU A 32 -16.25 -1.80 1.43
N ALA A 33 -17.41 -1.14 1.36
CA ALA A 33 -17.57 0.02 0.50
C ALA A 33 -18.29 1.17 1.19
N ASN A 34 -17.99 2.42 0.80
CA ASN A 34 -18.69 3.62 1.27
C ASN A 34 -18.78 3.72 2.80
N SER A 35 -17.75 3.24 3.51
CA SER A 35 -17.83 3.02 4.95
C SER A 35 -16.86 3.92 5.71
N THR A 36 -17.19 4.27 6.95
CA THR A 36 -16.32 5.02 7.85
C THR A 36 -16.06 4.16 9.08
N LEU A 37 -14.82 3.73 9.27
CA LEU A 37 -14.40 2.96 10.43
C LEU A 37 -13.45 3.79 11.30
N ARG A 38 -13.80 3.93 12.57
CA ARG A 38 -13.04 4.68 13.54
C ARG A 38 -12.72 3.81 14.75
N ALA A 39 -11.50 3.96 15.23
CA ALA A 39 -10.98 3.30 16.41
C ALA A 39 -10.12 4.27 17.21
N THR A 40 -10.19 4.18 18.54
CA THR A 40 -9.22 4.77 19.45
C THR A 40 -8.64 3.75 20.40
N VAL A 41 -7.41 3.99 20.87
CA VAL A 41 -6.68 3.09 21.79
C VAL A 41 -7.48 2.78 23.08
N GLY A 42 -8.32 3.71 23.54
CA GLY A 42 -9.14 3.53 24.75
C GLY A 42 -10.55 3.01 24.50
N GLY A 43 -11.13 3.23 23.31
CA GLY A 43 -12.49 2.82 22.96
C GLY A 43 -12.54 1.46 22.26
N SER A 44 -11.76 1.32 21.19
CA SER A 44 -11.65 0.05 20.46
C SER A 44 -10.89 -0.97 21.30
N GLN A 45 -11.56 -2.08 21.61
CA GLN A 45 -10.93 -3.20 22.31
C GLN A 45 -10.31 -4.14 21.29
N TYR A 46 -8.99 -4.28 21.38
CA TYR A 46 -8.28 -5.38 20.77
C TYR A 46 -7.11 -5.77 21.66
N VAL A 47 -6.87 -7.07 21.81
CA VAL A 47 -5.75 -7.60 22.58
C VAL A 47 -4.87 -8.40 21.62
N PRO A 48 -3.76 -7.81 21.15
CA PRO A 48 -2.77 -8.48 20.30
C PRO A 48 -2.11 -9.66 21.02
N THR A 49 -1.87 -10.73 20.27
CA THR A 49 -1.59 -12.08 20.80
C THR A 49 -0.28 -12.67 20.31
N THR A 50 0.43 -11.96 19.41
CA THR A 50 1.64 -12.50 18.79
C THR A 50 2.66 -12.91 19.88
N PRO A 51 3.11 -14.17 19.93
CA PRO A 51 4.01 -14.66 20.98
C PRO A 51 5.22 -13.73 21.15
N GLY A 52 5.54 -13.38 22.39
CA GLY A 52 6.64 -12.46 22.73
C GLY A 52 6.27 -10.97 22.73
N HIS A 53 5.08 -10.57 22.24
CA HIS A 53 4.65 -9.16 22.19
C HIS A 53 3.39 -8.89 23.03
N ALA A 54 3.11 -9.74 24.03
CA ALA A 54 1.89 -9.71 24.86
C ALA A 54 1.66 -8.39 25.63
N GLY A 55 2.70 -7.56 25.81
CA GLY A 55 2.59 -6.23 26.41
C GLY A 55 2.11 -5.13 25.45
N SER A 56 2.13 -5.39 24.14
CA SER A 56 1.77 -4.38 23.13
C SER A 56 0.27 -4.39 22.89
N ARG A 57 -0.39 -3.23 23.04
CA ARG A 57 -1.84 -3.09 22.82
C ARG A 57 -2.10 -2.08 21.72
N TYR A 58 -2.78 -2.53 20.67
CA TYR A 58 -3.22 -1.69 19.56
C TYR A 58 -4.73 -1.73 19.47
N GLY A 59 -5.37 -0.58 19.23
CA GLY A 59 -6.80 -0.51 18.94
C GLY A 59 -7.03 -0.28 17.45
N PRO A 60 -7.40 -1.31 16.65
CA PRO A 60 -7.58 -1.17 15.21
C PRO A 60 -9.03 -1.00 14.78
N ALA A 61 -9.23 -0.35 13.64
CA ALA A 61 -10.54 -0.29 12.98
C ALA A 61 -10.81 -1.58 12.18
N LEU A 62 -9.75 -2.17 11.61
CA LEU A 62 -9.78 -3.45 10.91
C LEU A 62 -8.65 -4.35 11.40
N LEU A 63 -8.99 -5.58 11.77
CA LEU A 63 -8.05 -6.64 12.09
C LEU A 63 -8.08 -7.71 10.99
N LEU A 64 -6.90 -8.01 10.43
CA LEU A 64 -6.66 -9.14 9.54
C LEU A 64 -5.81 -10.17 10.30
N ASP A 65 -6.44 -11.24 10.73
CA ASP A 65 -5.82 -12.22 11.61
C ASP A 65 -5.69 -13.60 10.95
N GLY A 66 -4.47 -13.94 10.53
CA GLY A 66 -4.17 -15.19 9.83
C GLY A 66 -4.93 -15.32 8.51
N VAL A 67 -5.25 -14.17 7.89
CA VAL A 67 -6.11 -14.10 6.71
C VAL A 67 -5.37 -14.72 5.52
N ARG A 68 -5.98 -15.74 4.92
CA ARG A 68 -5.52 -16.35 3.67
C ARG A 68 -6.62 -16.28 2.62
N LEU A 69 -6.37 -15.54 1.57
CA LEU A 69 -7.22 -15.44 0.39
C LEU A 69 -6.79 -16.54 -0.61
N LEU A 70 -7.75 -17.35 -1.06
CA LEU A 70 -7.53 -18.50 -1.94
C LEU A 70 -8.51 -18.39 -3.11
N SER A 71 -8.07 -17.85 -4.25
CA SER A 71 -8.99 -17.38 -5.31
C SER A 71 -10.10 -16.46 -4.79
N THR A 72 -9.79 -15.68 -3.76
CA THR A 72 -10.76 -14.83 -3.04
C THR A 72 -10.56 -13.38 -3.44
N ARG A 73 -11.67 -12.64 -3.53
CA ARG A 73 -11.66 -11.21 -3.78
C ARG A 73 -11.92 -10.45 -2.48
N PHE A 74 -10.93 -9.71 -1.98
CA PHE A 74 -11.10 -8.74 -0.91
C PHE A 74 -10.99 -7.34 -1.49
N VAL A 75 -12.03 -6.53 -1.30
CA VAL A 75 -12.14 -5.20 -1.89
C VAL A 75 -12.59 -4.23 -0.83
N MET A 76 -11.79 -3.21 -0.58
CA MET A 76 -12.15 -2.04 0.19
C MET A 76 -12.18 -0.83 -0.75
N THR A 77 -13.31 -0.12 -0.82
CA THR A 77 -13.42 1.05 -1.70
C THR A 77 -14.19 2.22 -1.09
N ARG A 78 -13.84 3.46 -1.46
CA ARG A 78 -14.53 4.69 -1.05
C ARG A 78 -14.77 4.75 0.45
N SER A 79 -13.79 4.30 1.23
CA SER A 79 -13.93 4.10 2.67
C SER A 79 -12.88 4.88 3.44
N THR A 80 -13.25 5.36 4.61
CA THR A 80 -12.36 6.10 5.50
C THR A 80 -12.05 5.28 6.73
N LEU A 81 -10.77 5.12 7.04
CA LEU A 81 -10.30 4.49 8.27
C LEU A 81 -9.55 5.53 9.11
N PHE A 82 -9.99 5.73 10.34
CA PHE A 82 -9.36 6.66 11.27
C PHE A 82 -8.96 5.96 12.56
N CYS A 83 -7.69 6.11 12.93
CA CYS A 83 -7.15 5.56 14.17
C CYS A 83 -6.56 6.68 15.04
N GLY A 84 -7.09 6.87 16.25
CA GLY A 84 -6.62 7.85 17.22
C GLY A 84 -5.94 7.24 18.44
N GLY A 85 -4.82 7.82 18.87
CA GLY A 85 -4.11 7.45 20.11
C GLY A 85 -2.66 7.02 19.88
N GLU A 86 -1.93 6.85 20.97
CA GLU A 86 -0.46 6.61 21.00
C GLU A 86 -0.04 5.18 20.68
N SER A 87 -0.98 4.28 20.40
CA SER A 87 -0.70 2.92 19.96
C SER A 87 -1.75 2.45 18.96
N CYS A 88 -2.26 3.37 18.13
CA CYS A 88 -3.31 3.06 17.17
C CYS A 88 -2.71 2.58 15.84
N ALA A 89 -3.23 1.47 15.30
CA ALA A 89 -2.97 1.01 13.95
C ALA A 89 -4.31 0.86 13.22
N ALA A 90 -4.55 1.61 12.15
CA ALA A 90 -5.87 1.62 11.49
C ALA A 90 -6.27 0.21 11.00
N ILE A 91 -5.29 -0.50 10.45
CA ILE A 91 -5.37 -1.90 10.08
C ILE A 91 -4.27 -2.64 10.85
N LEU A 92 -4.65 -3.65 11.61
CA LEU A 92 -3.69 -4.52 12.30
C LEU A 92 -3.65 -5.89 11.61
N VAL A 93 -2.45 -6.45 11.45
CA VAL A 93 -2.23 -7.77 10.86
C VAL A 93 -1.54 -8.69 11.86
N GLU A 94 -2.24 -9.74 12.29
CA GLU A 94 -1.69 -10.81 13.13
C GLU A 94 -1.61 -12.13 12.34
N ARG A 95 -0.65 -12.99 12.68
CA ARG A 95 -0.48 -14.34 12.09
C ARG A 95 -0.36 -14.36 10.55
N GLY A 96 0.03 -13.25 9.95
CA GLY A 96 0.31 -13.10 8.52
C GLY A 96 -0.92 -12.80 7.64
N LEU A 97 -0.66 -12.19 6.48
CA LEU A 97 -1.63 -11.93 5.42
C LEU A 97 -1.16 -12.60 4.12
N GLY A 98 -1.92 -13.59 3.68
CA GLY A 98 -1.64 -14.36 2.45
C GLY A 98 -2.66 -14.08 1.35
N VAL A 99 -2.18 -13.71 0.17
CA VAL A 99 -2.98 -13.52 -1.04
C VAL A 99 -2.50 -14.53 -2.09
N ASN A 100 -3.23 -15.63 -2.28
CA ASN A 100 -2.78 -16.78 -3.07
C ASN A 100 -3.86 -17.29 -4.05
N LEU A 101 -3.45 -18.07 -5.06
CA LEU A 101 -4.32 -18.73 -6.05
C LEU A 101 -5.18 -17.74 -6.84
N SER A 102 -4.55 -16.77 -7.50
CA SER A 102 -5.24 -15.71 -8.26
C SER A 102 -6.23 -14.90 -7.42
N SER A 103 -5.88 -14.68 -6.15
CA SER A 103 -6.65 -13.81 -5.25
C SER A 103 -6.37 -12.33 -5.52
N VAL A 104 -7.29 -11.48 -5.06
CA VAL A 104 -7.13 -10.04 -5.12
C VAL A 104 -7.37 -9.41 -3.75
N PHE A 105 -6.47 -8.52 -3.34
CA PHE A 105 -6.65 -7.62 -2.21
C PHE A 105 -6.54 -6.19 -2.73
N TYR A 106 -7.65 -5.47 -2.77
CA TYR A 106 -7.73 -4.11 -3.31
C TYR A 106 -8.16 -3.12 -2.24
N MET A 107 -7.43 -2.01 -2.16
CA MET A 107 -7.86 -0.80 -1.47
C MET A 107 -7.89 0.34 -2.49
N ASP A 108 -9.08 0.82 -2.82
CA ASP A 108 -9.28 1.84 -3.85
C ASP A 108 -10.06 3.04 -3.31
N SER A 109 -9.66 4.27 -3.65
CA SER A 109 -10.39 5.47 -3.23
C SER A 109 -10.56 5.55 -1.70
N CYS A 110 -9.57 5.04 -0.95
CA CYS A 110 -9.61 4.98 0.51
C CYS A 110 -8.84 6.15 1.14
N ALA A 111 -9.35 6.65 2.27
CA ALA A 111 -8.64 7.61 3.09
C ALA A 111 -8.28 6.95 4.42
N VAL A 112 -7.00 6.66 4.65
CA VAL A 112 -6.55 6.01 5.88
C VAL A 112 -5.64 6.93 6.68
N ARG A 113 -6.05 7.22 7.90
CA ARG A 113 -5.36 8.16 8.78
C ARG A 113 -5.09 7.51 10.13
N SER A 114 -3.83 7.55 10.54
CA SER A 114 -3.38 7.09 11.85
C SER A 114 -2.38 8.08 12.44
N ARG A 115 -2.15 8.02 13.76
CA ARG A 115 -1.05 8.75 14.38
C ARG A 115 0.30 8.06 14.15
N LEU A 116 0.31 6.73 14.22
CA LEU A 116 1.51 5.90 14.21
C LEU A 116 1.64 5.10 12.92
N HIS A 117 0.88 4.01 12.82
CA HIS A 117 0.94 3.08 11.71
C HIS A 117 -0.41 3.02 11.02
N VAL A 118 -0.40 2.91 9.70
CA VAL A 118 -1.64 2.65 8.98
C VAL A 118 -1.97 1.16 9.00
N VAL A 119 -1.18 0.35 8.30
CA VAL A 119 -1.15 -1.11 8.40
C VAL A 119 0.04 -1.51 9.26
N TYR A 120 -0.22 -2.21 10.36
CA TYR A 120 0.83 -2.64 11.27
C TYR A 120 0.82 -4.15 11.48
N ALA A 121 1.97 -4.77 11.26
CA ALA A 121 2.17 -6.21 11.41
C ALA A 121 3.47 -6.43 12.20
N LEU A 122 3.38 -6.61 13.52
CA LEU A 122 4.54 -6.65 14.42
C LEU A 122 5.56 -7.73 14.04
N ALA A 123 5.09 -8.97 13.84
CA ALA A 123 5.93 -10.10 13.45
C ALA A 123 5.29 -10.93 12.33
N SER A 124 4.37 -10.31 11.61
CA SER A 124 3.54 -10.95 10.58
C SER A 124 4.04 -10.59 9.19
N ASP A 125 3.90 -11.55 8.26
CA ASP A 125 4.37 -11.40 6.89
C ASP A 125 3.23 -11.01 5.94
N LEU A 126 3.56 -10.32 4.86
CA LEU A 126 2.74 -10.21 3.67
C LEU A 126 3.26 -11.16 2.60
N ARG A 127 2.42 -12.06 2.10
CA ARG A 127 2.76 -12.98 1.02
C ARG A 127 1.75 -12.90 -0.11
N VAL A 128 2.19 -12.50 -1.30
CA VAL A 128 1.37 -12.43 -2.51
C VAL A 128 1.92 -13.46 -3.50
N SER A 129 1.14 -14.49 -3.83
CA SER A 129 1.63 -15.61 -4.63
C SER A 129 0.58 -16.21 -5.57
N GLY A 130 1.01 -17.06 -6.49
CA GLY A 130 0.13 -17.84 -7.36
C GLY A 130 -0.70 -16.97 -8.32
N GLY A 131 -0.08 -15.99 -8.96
CA GLY A 131 -0.75 -15.08 -9.88
C GLY A 131 -1.74 -14.12 -9.20
N SER A 132 -1.49 -13.76 -7.94
CA SER A 132 -2.38 -12.90 -7.16
C SER A 132 -1.99 -11.42 -7.25
N VAL A 133 -2.90 -10.55 -6.83
CA VAL A 133 -2.69 -9.09 -6.84
C VAL A 133 -2.97 -8.50 -5.46
N PHE A 134 -2.03 -7.72 -4.94
CA PHE A 134 -2.24 -6.77 -3.86
C PHE A 134 -2.11 -5.36 -4.43
N SER A 135 -3.18 -4.56 -4.31
CA SER A 135 -3.27 -3.24 -4.92
C SER A 135 -3.73 -2.19 -3.91
N ILE A 136 -2.98 -1.08 -3.81
CA ILE A 136 -3.44 0.16 -3.20
C ILE A 136 -3.50 1.21 -4.30
N GLN A 137 -4.65 1.84 -4.49
CA GLN A 137 -4.87 2.77 -5.59
C GLN A 137 -5.81 3.92 -5.23
N HIS A 138 -5.64 5.07 -5.89
CA HIS A 138 -6.47 6.26 -5.70
C HIS A 138 -6.67 6.68 -4.24
N SER A 139 -5.69 6.38 -3.38
CA SER A 139 -5.86 6.44 -1.93
C SER A 139 -5.01 7.52 -1.29
N LEU A 140 -5.50 8.05 -0.16
CA LEU A 140 -4.77 8.99 0.68
C LEU A 140 -4.38 8.30 2.00
N TRP A 141 -3.09 8.18 2.26
CA TRP A 141 -2.55 7.56 3.45
C TRP A 141 -1.78 8.58 4.26
N SER A 142 -2.10 8.72 5.55
CA SER A 142 -1.40 9.67 6.42
C SER A 142 -1.09 9.11 7.80
N ALA A 143 0.17 9.24 8.18
CA ALA A 143 0.72 8.94 9.50
C ALA A 143 1.57 10.14 9.93
N ARG A 144 1.11 10.87 10.96
CA ARG A 144 1.59 12.25 11.24
C ARG A 144 2.73 12.35 12.23
N ARG A 145 3.09 11.27 12.93
CA ARG A 145 4.14 11.33 13.93
C ARG A 145 5.52 11.34 13.23
N MET A 146 6.47 11.96 13.92
CA MET A 146 7.77 12.37 13.37
C MET A 146 8.88 11.39 13.80
N GLU A 147 8.54 10.19 14.24
CA GLU A 147 9.53 9.29 14.82
C GLU A 147 10.12 8.31 13.80
N TYR A 148 11.32 7.87 14.13
CA TYR A 148 12.03 6.82 13.41
C TYR A 148 11.25 5.50 13.51
N HIS A 149 11.13 4.76 12.41
CA HIS A 149 10.35 3.51 12.26
C HIS A 149 8.82 3.62 12.15
N GLU A 150 8.27 4.79 11.83
CA GLU A 150 6.82 4.93 11.61
C GLU A 150 6.46 4.76 10.13
N GLY A 151 5.98 3.56 9.78
CA GLY A 151 5.58 3.22 8.41
C GLY A 151 4.07 3.30 8.15
N ALA A 152 3.67 3.58 6.90
CA ALA A 152 2.30 3.32 6.46
C ALA A 152 2.00 1.82 6.51
N CYS A 153 2.83 0.98 5.92
CA CYS A 153 2.73 -0.47 5.93
C CYS A 153 3.96 -1.05 6.61
N VAL A 154 3.81 -1.70 7.77
CA VAL A 154 4.92 -2.36 8.46
C VAL A 154 4.66 -3.86 8.49
N PHE A 155 5.59 -4.63 7.94
CA PHE A 155 5.57 -6.10 7.96
C PHE A 155 6.92 -6.64 8.43
N ARG A 156 6.96 -7.89 8.90
CA ARG A 156 8.23 -8.58 9.14
C ARG A 156 8.88 -8.92 7.80
N ASP A 157 8.26 -9.77 7.00
CA ASP A 157 8.72 -10.06 5.64
C ASP A 157 7.63 -9.74 4.60
N VAL A 158 8.06 -9.28 3.42
CA VAL A 158 7.21 -9.08 2.25
C VAL A 158 7.72 -9.94 1.12
N ALA A 159 6.87 -10.85 0.62
CA ALA A 159 7.21 -11.74 -0.49
C ALA A 159 6.16 -11.67 -1.60
N VAL A 160 6.61 -11.43 -2.83
CA VAL A 160 5.79 -11.44 -4.04
C VAL A 160 6.36 -12.48 -5.00
N ALA A 161 5.60 -13.54 -5.28
CA ALA A 161 6.12 -14.72 -5.98
C ALA A 161 5.14 -15.31 -7.01
N GLY A 162 5.66 -16.11 -7.95
CA GLY A 162 4.84 -16.91 -8.87
C GLY A 162 3.93 -16.07 -9.76
N GLY A 163 4.51 -15.09 -10.45
CA GLY A 163 3.81 -14.22 -11.39
C GLY A 163 2.77 -13.32 -10.71
N SER A 164 3.01 -12.91 -9.47
CA SER A 164 2.09 -12.07 -8.70
C SER A 164 2.49 -10.60 -8.75
N VAL A 165 1.57 -9.73 -8.35
CA VAL A 165 1.76 -8.27 -8.42
C VAL A 165 1.50 -7.63 -7.06
N LEU A 166 2.44 -6.78 -6.63
CA LEU A 166 2.24 -5.79 -5.58
C LEU A 166 2.32 -4.41 -6.21
N GLN A 167 1.20 -3.68 -6.25
CA GLN A 167 1.15 -2.36 -6.89
C GLN A 167 0.58 -1.28 -5.97
N ILE A 168 1.18 -0.11 -6.09
CA ILE A 168 0.77 1.12 -5.43
C ILE A 168 0.64 2.17 -6.53
N THR A 169 -0.59 2.63 -6.80
CA THR A 169 -0.84 3.50 -7.95
C THR A 169 -1.67 4.73 -7.59
N SER A 170 -1.44 5.86 -8.25
CA SER A 170 -2.33 7.03 -8.22
C SER A 170 -2.68 7.50 -6.79
N SER A 171 -1.76 7.36 -5.84
CA SER A 171 -2.03 7.53 -4.41
C SER A 171 -1.10 8.57 -3.79
N THR A 172 -1.59 9.21 -2.72
CA THR A 172 -0.84 10.21 -1.96
C THR A 172 -0.48 9.66 -0.58
N PHE A 173 0.80 9.68 -0.24
CA PHE A 173 1.31 9.23 1.04
C PHE A 173 1.93 10.40 1.79
N ARG A 174 1.35 10.75 2.95
CA ARG A 174 1.84 11.80 3.86
C ARG A 174 2.33 11.18 5.15
N LEU A 175 3.58 10.78 5.16
CA LEU A 175 4.15 9.91 6.17
C LEU A 175 5.40 10.54 6.78
N GLY A 176 5.65 10.22 8.05
CA GLY A 176 6.93 10.53 8.69
C GLY A 176 8.06 9.80 7.98
N PHE A 177 8.15 8.49 8.19
CA PHE A 177 9.36 7.75 7.89
C PHE A 177 9.30 6.94 6.59
N ALA A 178 8.38 5.97 6.46
CA ALA A 178 8.35 5.13 5.27
C ALA A 178 6.96 4.71 4.77
N MET A 179 6.79 4.46 3.46
CA MET A 179 5.55 3.87 2.94
C MET A 179 5.45 2.37 3.27
N LEU A 180 6.46 1.58 2.88
CA LEU A 180 6.56 0.17 3.20
C LEU A 180 7.81 -0.08 4.05
N MET A 181 7.64 -0.74 5.18
CA MET A 181 8.71 -1.21 6.05
C MET A 181 8.72 -2.73 6.11
N ALA A 182 9.88 -3.33 5.89
CA ALA A 182 10.06 -4.76 6.03
C ALA A 182 11.46 -5.11 6.55
N THR A 183 11.59 -6.25 7.23
CA THR A 183 12.91 -6.86 7.47
C THR A 183 13.49 -7.41 6.17
N THR A 184 12.66 -8.06 5.35
CA THR A 184 13.05 -8.53 4.00
C THR A 184 11.98 -8.22 2.95
N LEU A 185 12.42 -7.94 1.72
CA LEU A 185 11.58 -7.77 0.54
C LEU A 185 12.08 -8.71 -0.56
N THR A 186 11.24 -9.67 -0.94
CA THR A 186 11.58 -10.67 -1.95
C THR A 186 10.58 -10.63 -3.10
N VAL A 187 11.06 -10.46 -4.33
CA VAL A 187 10.23 -10.46 -5.55
C VAL A 187 10.79 -11.48 -6.54
N THR A 188 10.07 -12.58 -6.77
CA THR A 188 10.58 -13.75 -7.52
C THR A 188 9.53 -14.40 -8.42
N GLY A 189 9.94 -15.39 -9.22
CA GLY A 189 9.05 -16.10 -10.14
C GLY A 189 8.35 -15.22 -11.16
N GLY A 190 9.03 -14.24 -11.75
CA GLY A 190 8.46 -13.31 -12.73
C GLY A 190 7.39 -12.38 -12.15
N SER A 191 7.51 -12.04 -10.86
CA SER A 191 6.57 -11.15 -10.18
C SER A 191 6.88 -9.68 -10.43
N TRP A 192 5.94 -8.81 -10.06
CA TRP A 192 6.01 -7.39 -10.38
C TRP A 192 5.75 -6.51 -9.15
N LEU A 193 6.69 -5.62 -8.85
CA LEU A 193 6.53 -4.54 -7.88
C LEU A 193 6.33 -3.23 -8.64
N VAL A 194 5.28 -2.48 -8.31
CA VAL A 194 4.89 -1.28 -9.07
C VAL A 194 4.63 -0.11 -8.14
N HIS A 195 5.28 1.02 -8.45
CA HIS A 195 4.93 2.33 -7.92
C HIS A 195 4.67 3.25 -9.11
N ARG A 196 3.40 3.65 -9.30
CA ARG A 196 2.98 4.44 -10.45
C ARG A 196 2.13 5.66 -10.05
N ASP A 197 2.36 6.83 -10.63
CA ASP A 197 1.51 8.02 -10.46
C ASP A 197 1.30 8.44 -8.99
N ASN A 198 2.27 8.21 -8.11
CA ASN A 198 2.10 8.50 -6.69
C ASN A 198 2.75 9.81 -6.28
N GLU A 199 2.18 10.44 -5.26
CA GLU A 199 2.81 11.52 -4.52
C GLU A 199 3.30 10.99 -3.16
N PHE A 200 4.62 10.83 -3.03
CA PHE A 200 5.27 10.39 -1.81
C PHE A 200 5.83 11.58 -1.05
N ARG A 201 5.20 11.93 0.08
CA ARG A 201 5.74 12.82 1.12
C ARG A 201 6.24 11.96 2.28
N THR A 202 7.46 11.45 2.15
CA THR A 202 8.04 10.50 3.11
C THR A 202 9.57 10.47 2.98
N ALA A 203 10.29 10.01 4.01
CA ALA A 203 11.74 9.85 3.92
C ALA A 203 12.14 8.69 2.99
N HIS A 204 11.44 7.56 3.09
CA HIS A 204 11.67 6.37 2.27
C HIS A 204 10.36 5.82 1.70
N VAL A 205 10.30 5.48 0.42
CA VAL A 205 9.13 4.71 -0.07
C VAL A 205 9.18 3.28 0.44
N VAL A 206 10.34 2.63 0.31
CA VAL A 206 10.60 1.30 0.87
C VAL A 206 11.73 1.41 1.88
N HIS A 207 11.51 0.93 3.10
CA HIS A 207 12.55 0.84 4.12
C HIS A 207 12.76 -0.62 4.50
N VAL A 208 13.98 -1.10 4.29
CA VAL A 208 14.43 -2.42 4.74
C VAL A 208 15.39 -2.33 5.91
N ALA A 209 15.40 -3.37 6.76
CA ALA A 209 16.21 -3.39 7.97
C ALA A 209 17.72 -3.47 7.68
N ASN A 210 18.14 -4.24 6.66
CA ASN A 210 19.54 -4.45 6.33
C ASN A 210 19.81 -4.26 4.83
N GLU A 211 21.07 -3.98 4.46
CA GLU A 211 21.49 -3.74 3.08
C GLU A 211 21.20 -4.88 2.10
N ASN A 212 21.31 -6.13 2.57
CA ASN A 212 21.16 -7.34 1.76
C ASN A 212 19.76 -7.96 1.86
N SER A 213 18.79 -7.23 2.43
CA SER A 213 17.44 -7.73 2.71
C SER A 213 16.48 -7.68 1.51
N VAL A 214 16.95 -7.23 0.34
CA VAL A 214 16.13 -7.08 -0.85
C VAL A 214 16.64 -8.03 -1.94
N ALA A 215 15.77 -8.92 -2.40
CA ALA A 215 16.08 -9.90 -3.42
C ALA A 215 15.08 -9.82 -4.58
N PHE A 216 15.61 -9.66 -5.81
CA PHE A 216 14.85 -9.73 -7.06
C PHE A 216 15.45 -10.81 -7.94
N CYS A 217 14.66 -11.84 -8.24
CA CYS A 217 15.10 -13.01 -9.02
C CYS A 217 14.10 -13.39 -10.11
N ASP A 218 14.47 -14.36 -10.95
CA ASP A 218 13.60 -14.99 -11.96
C ASP A 218 12.89 -14.02 -12.90
N ARG A 219 13.62 -13.01 -13.40
CA ARG A 219 13.09 -11.97 -14.30
C ARG A 219 11.95 -11.14 -13.67
N SER A 220 11.95 -11.00 -12.35
CA SER A 220 11.01 -10.12 -11.67
C SER A 220 11.34 -8.65 -11.92
N VAL A 221 10.29 -7.83 -11.98
CA VAL A 221 10.37 -6.44 -12.42
C VAL A 221 10.01 -5.49 -11.28
N TRP A 222 10.71 -4.36 -11.21
CA TRP A 222 10.31 -3.20 -10.41
C TRP A 222 10.08 -2.00 -11.33
N SER A 223 8.83 -1.57 -11.45
CA SER A 223 8.46 -0.36 -12.20
C SER A 223 8.28 0.82 -11.25
N ILE A 224 9.02 1.90 -11.49
CA ILE A 224 8.96 3.16 -10.78
C ILE A 224 8.63 4.23 -11.83
N VAL A 225 7.36 4.62 -11.91
CA VAL A 225 6.81 5.34 -13.06
C VAL A 225 6.01 6.55 -12.59
N ASP A 226 6.28 7.74 -13.12
CA ASP A 226 5.48 8.95 -12.91
C ASP A 226 5.24 9.31 -11.43
N ASN A 227 6.21 9.04 -10.55
CA ASN A 227 6.08 9.35 -9.13
C ASN A 227 6.75 10.69 -8.80
N ASN A 228 6.15 11.41 -7.85
CA ASN A 228 6.73 12.60 -7.25
C ASN A 228 7.16 12.31 -5.80
N PHE A 229 8.45 12.47 -5.52
CA PHE A 229 9.06 12.26 -4.22
C PHE A 229 9.41 13.60 -3.58
N THR A 230 8.83 13.88 -2.42
CA THR A 230 9.02 15.11 -1.66
C THR A 230 9.21 14.82 -0.18
N TYR A 231 9.61 15.84 0.57
CA TYR A 231 9.96 15.68 1.98
C TYR A 231 8.78 15.19 2.81
N GLY A 232 9.04 14.12 3.57
CA GLY A 232 8.18 13.66 4.63
C GLY A 232 8.27 14.56 5.86
N SER A 233 7.42 14.27 6.84
CA SER A 233 7.41 15.07 8.07
C SER A 233 8.59 14.73 8.99
N TYR A 234 9.18 13.52 8.89
CA TYR A 234 10.35 13.10 9.66
C TYR A 234 11.63 13.90 9.33
N SER A 235 11.86 14.17 8.04
CA SER A 235 13.11 14.79 7.58
C SER A 235 12.86 15.72 6.41
N SER A 236 13.42 16.93 6.52
CA SER A 236 13.43 17.93 5.44
C SER A 236 14.53 17.70 4.40
N ASN A 237 15.34 16.64 4.55
CA ASN A 237 16.53 16.41 3.72
C ASN A 237 16.58 15.00 3.10
N ILE A 238 15.83 14.04 3.67
CA ILE A 238 15.82 12.66 3.19
C ILE A 238 14.59 12.46 2.31
N VAL A 239 14.86 12.09 1.05
CA VAL A 239 13.85 11.65 0.07
C VAL A 239 14.50 10.53 -0.74
N ARG A 240 14.07 9.29 -0.51
CA ARG A 240 14.64 8.10 -1.16
C ARG A 240 13.56 7.12 -1.57
N MET A 241 13.78 6.40 -2.67
CA MET A 241 12.94 5.25 -3.01
C MET A 241 13.16 4.11 -2.04
N ILE A 242 14.42 3.86 -1.66
CA ILE A 242 14.77 2.76 -0.75
C ILE A 242 15.83 3.15 0.30
N SER A 243 15.76 2.57 1.50
CA SER A 243 16.65 2.91 2.63
C SER A 243 18.10 2.45 2.43
N ASN A 244 18.42 1.20 2.73
CA ASN A 244 19.74 0.60 2.62
C ASN A 244 19.61 -0.59 1.69
N TRP A 245 20.00 -0.46 0.43
CA TRP A 245 19.95 -1.55 -0.53
C TRP A 245 21.23 -1.69 -1.32
N SER A 246 21.92 -2.80 -1.07
CA SER A 246 23.05 -3.30 -1.84
C SER A 246 22.62 -4.64 -2.45
N PRO A 247 22.22 -4.70 -3.73
CA PRO A 247 21.79 -5.95 -4.34
C PRO A 247 22.92 -6.99 -4.29
N PRO A 248 22.68 -8.22 -3.79
CA PRO A 248 23.69 -9.27 -3.80
C PRO A 248 24.03 -9.69 -5.24
N SER A 249 25.24 -10.23 -5.45
CA SER A 249 25.81 -10.49 -6.79
C SER A 249 24.99 -11.43 -7.67
N ASP A 250 24.17 -12.29 -7.07
CA ASP A 250 23.26 -13.23 -7.73
C ASP A 250 21.87 -12.65 -8.01
N SER A 251 21.54 -11.49 -7.45
CA SER A 251 20.32 -10.77 -7.78
C SER A 251 20.44 -10.06 -9.13
N CYS A 252 19.39 -10.14 -9.94
CA CYS A 252 19.33 -9.51 -11.26
C CYS A 252 18.01 -8.75 -11.40
N PRO A 253 17.78 -7.68 -10.61
CA PRO A 253 16.57 -6.89 -10.70
C PRO A 253 16.45 -6.26 -12.09
N ILE A 254 15.25 -6.35 -12.68
CA ILE A 254 14.89 -5.54 -13.85
C ILE A 254 14.13 -4.33 -13.33
N ILE A 255 14.80 -3.17 -13.29
CA ILE A 255 14.21 -1.93 -12.75
C ILE A 255 14.00 -0.94 -13.89
N TYR A 256 12.79 -0.41 -13.98
CA TYR A 256 12.43 0.67 -14.88
C TYR A 256 12.15 1.95 -14.10
N GLY A 257 12.77 3.04 -14.54
CA GLY A 257 12.53 4.38 -14.02
C GLY A 257 11.99 5.26 -15.14
N VAL A 258 10.79 5.78 -15.00
CA VAL A 258 10.11 6.59 -16.04
C VAL A 258 9.53 7.84 -15.41
N CYS A 259 9.93 9.02 -15.92
CA CYS A 259 9.35 10.31 -15.55
C CYS A 259 9.14 10.58 -14.04
N ASN A 260 10.10 10.17 -13.20
CA ASN A 260 10.01 10.45 -11.77
C ASN A 260 10.60 11.82 -11.45
N GLU A 261 10.02 12.49 -10.45
CA GLU A 261 10.53 13.75 -9.90
C GLU A 261 10.91 13.56 -8.44
N ALA A 262 12.05 14.08 -8.02
CA ALA A 262 12.47 14.12 -6.63
C ALA A 262 12.84 15.55 -6.24
N ARG A 263 12.29 16.03 -5.12
CA ARG A 263 12.56 17.38 -4.58
C ARG A 263 12.24 18.50 -5.59
N GLY A 264 11.22 18.29 -6.42
CA GLY A 264 10.79 19.24 -7.45
C GLY A 264 11.71 19.29 -8.69
N SER A 265 12.53 18.28 -8.91
CA SER A 265 13.38 18.15 -10.10
C SER A 265 13.27 16.75 -10.70
N PRO A 266 13.37 16.60 -12.03
CA PRO A 266 13.39 15.28 -12.66
C PRO A 266 14.54 14.42 -12.14
N VAL A 267 14.25 13.14 -11.86
CA VAL A 267 15.25 12.15 -11.44
C VAL A 267 16.06 11.72 -12.65
N THR A 268 17.34 12.04 -12.64
CA THR A 268 18.28 11.65 -13.71
C THR A 268 19.26 10.58 -13.25
N ASN A 269 19.59 10.55 -11.96
CA ASN A 269 20.47 9.54 -11.37
C ASN A 269 19.77 8.82 -10.22
N TYR A 270 19.08 7.71 -10.51
CA TYR A 270 18.34 6.94 -9.50
C TYR A 270 19.21 6.42 -8.34
N ARG A 271 20.52 6.25 -8.55
CA ARG A 271 21.44 5.83 -7.50
C ARG A 271 21.68 6.95 -6.49
N GLU A 272 21.89 8.18 -6.96
CA GLU A 272 22.15 9.34 -6.10
C GLU A 272 20.85 9.95 -5.57
N ASP A 273 19.86 10.13 -6.43
CA ASP A 273 18.64 10.87 -6.12
C ASP A 273 17.65 10.08 -5.27
N LEU A 274 17.59 8.77 -5.49
CA LEU A 274 16.59 7.86 -4.90
C LEU A 274 17.21 6.65 -4.17
N ASN A 275 18.54 6.56 -4.14
CA ASN A 275 19.30 5.51 -3.46
C ASN A 275 19.03 4.08 -3.97
N ILE A 276 18.78 3.94 -5.27
CA ILE A 276 18.62 2.63 -5.90
C ILE A 276 20.01 2.04 -6.19
N GLY A 277 20.42 1.05 -5.39
CA GLY A 277 21.75 0.42 -5.48
C GLY A 277 21.98 -0.47 -6.71
N ALA A 278 20.94 -0.73 -7.50
CA ALA A 278 21.00 -1.53 -8.72
C ALA A 278 20.89 -0.65 -9.98
N PRO A 279 21.38 -1.12 -11.15
CA PRO A 279 21.18 -0.42 -12.41
C PRO A 279 19.68 -0.22 -12.73
N VAL A 280 19.31 1.01 -13.08
CA VAL A 280 17.95 1.37 -13.50
C VAL A 280 17.95 1.64 -14.99
N ARG A 281 17.00 1.02 -15.71
CA ARG A 281 16.69 1.35 -17.10
C ARG A 281 15.82 2.61 -17.10
N VAL A 282 16.47 3.75 -17.29
CA VAL A 282 15.81 5.06 -17.35
C VAL A 282 15.18 5.21 -18.74
N LEU A 283 13.89 5.55 -18.77
CA LEU A 283 13.14 5.81 -20.00
C LEU A 283 12.60 7.24 -19.97
N ASP A 284 12.41 7.81 -21.17
CA ASP A 284 11.86 9.14 -21.34
C ASP A 284 10.41 9.23 -20.83
N CYS A 285 10.00 10.42 -20.40
CA CYS A 285 8.60 10.70 -20.11
C CYS A 285 7.71 10.39 -21.33
N GLY A 286 6.60 9.70 -21.10
CA GLY A 286 5.71 9.24 -22.17
C GLY A 286 6.21 7.99 -22.92
N ALA A 287 7.32 7.38 -22.51
CA ALA A 287 7.75 6.09 -23.06
C ALA A 287 6.80 4.97 -22.62
N CYS A 288 6.17 4.33 -23.59
CA CYS A 288 5.21 3.25 -23.36
C CYS A 288 5.85 1.89 -23.61
N THR A 289 6.89 1.56 -22.85
CA THR A 289 7.54 0.26 -22.96
C THR A 289 6.72 -0.81 -22.26
N VAL A 290 6.41 -1.90 -22.97
CA VAL A 290 5.60 -3.03 -22.48
C VAL A 290 6.06 -3.47 -21.09
N ASP A 291 7.36 -3.62 -20.91
CA ASP A 291 7.94 -4.18 -19.69
C ASP A 291 7.87 -3.24 -18.48
N ALA A 292 7.73 -1.91 -18.69
CA ALA A 292 7.62 -0.95 -17.61
C ALA A 292 6.16 -0.67 -17.21
N VAL A 293 5.25 -0.67 -18.19
CA VAL A 293 3.85 -0.25 -18.01
C VAL A 293 2.86 -1.40 -17.92
N CYS A 294 3.18 -2.57 -18.49
CA CYS A 294 2.30 -3.72 -18.55
C CYS A 294 2.87 -4.91 -17.77
N PHE A 295 1.99 -5.74 -17.20
CA PHE A 295 2.42 -6.99 -16.61
C PHE A 295 2.77 -8.00 -17.72
N ALA A 296 4.07 -8.19 -17.95
CA ALA A 296 4.60 -8.93 -19.10
C ALA A 296 3.99 -10.33 -19.29
N ALA A 297 3.83 -11.10 -18.20
CA ALA A 297 3.34 -12.48 -18.27
C ALA A 297 1.89 -12.61 -18.79
N ARG A 298 1.14 -11.51 -18.83
CA ARG A 298 -0.26 -11.46 -19.28
C ARG A 298 -0.48 -10.45 -20.41
N THR A 299 0.59 -9.97 -21.03
CA THR A 299 0.54 -9.00 -22.11
C THR A 299 0.91 -9.66 -23.44
N SER A 300 0.09 -9.47 -24.46
CA SER A 300 0.31 -9.97 -25.83
C SER A 300 0.92 -8.93 -26.78
N GLY A 301 0.85 -7.65 -26.40
CA GLY A 301 1.43 -6.55 -27.14
C GLY A 301 1.04 -5.20 -26.56
N ILE A 302 1.38 -4.12 -27.27
CA ILE A 302 0.91 -2.76 -26.99
C ILE A 302 0.23 -2.22 -28.25
N ARG A 303 -0.82 -1.42 -28.05
CA ARG A 303 -1.46 -0.64 -29.11
C ARG A 303 -1.64 0.79 -28.63
N GLY A 304 -0.92 1.74 -29.23
CA GLY A 304 -1.06 3.16 -28.88
C GLY A 304 -0.83 3.45 -27.39
N CYS A 305 0.21 2.85 -26.81
CA CYS A 305 0.55 2.89 -25.37
C CYS A 305 -0.35 2.09 -24.42
N GLU A 306 -1.43 1.50 -24.90
CA GLU A 306 -2.29 0.63 -24.10
C GLU A 306 -1.79 -0.82 -24.15
N CYS A 307 -1.83 -1.50 -23.01
CA CYS A 307 -1.49 -2.91 -22.92
C CYS A 307 -2.59 -3.76 -23.57
N VAL A 308 -2.22 -4.62 -24.52
CA VAL A 308 -3.15 -5.59 -25.10
C VAL A 308 -2.99 -6.90 -24.35
N CYS A 309 -3.98 -7.24 -23.53
CA CYS A 309 -3.89 -8.40 -22.64
C CYS A 309 -4.05 -9.73 -23.37
N ALA A 310 -3.20 -10.68 -22.98
CA ALA A 310 -3.37 -12.09 -23.30
C ALA A 310 -4.48 -12.71 -22.43
N ALA A 311 -4.83 -13.97 -22.71
CA ALA A 311 -5.84 -14.70 -21.94
C ALA A 311 -5.51 -14.71 -20.42
N GLY A 312 -6.50 -14.32 -19.61
CA GLY A 312 -6.36 -14.21 -18.15
C GLY A 312 -5.63 -12.96 -17.65
N GLY A 313 -5.30 -12.01 -18.54
CA GLY A 313 -4.90 -10.65 -18.15
C GLY A 313 -6.12 -9.75 -17.93
N HIS A 314 -6.05 -8.87 -16.94
CA HIS A 314 -7.18 -8.04 -16.51
C HIS A 314 -6.79 -6.56 -16.32
N GLY A 315 -7.69 -5.66 -16.74
CA GLY A 315 -7.49 -4.22 -16.64
C GLY A 315 -6.41 -3.67 -17.56
N ASP A 316 -6.13 -2.38 -17.43
CA ASP A 316 -5.30 -1.62 -18.38
C ASP A 316 -3.82 -2.02 -18.37
N THR A 317 -3.37 -2.67 -17.29
CA THR A 317 -1.98 -3.15 -17.11
C THR A 317 -1.87 -4.68 -17.19
N CYS A 318 -2.94 -5.36 -17.60
CA CYS A 318 -3.00 -6.82 -17.79
C CYS A 318 -2.64 -7.63 -16.54
N LEU A 319 -3.18 -7.26 -15.38
CA LEU A 319 -2.91 -7.95 -14.12
C LEU A 319 -3.37 -9.42 -14.15
N PRO A 320 -2.73 -10.31 -13.37
CA PRO A 320 -3.00 -11.76 -13.41
C PRO A 320 -4.31 -12.19 -12.71
N ALA A 321 -5.02 -11.27 -12.08
CA ALA A 321 -6.29 -11.53 -11.41
C ALA A 321 -7.25 -10.35 -11.62
N ALA A 322 -8.55 -10.66 -11.72
CA ALA A 322 -9.59 -9.71 -12.10
C ALA A 322 -9.68 -8.50 -11.15
N VAL A 323 -9.57 -7.30 -11.73
CA VAL A 323 -9.88 -6.05 -11.05
C VAL A 323 -11.37 -6.05 -10.67
N PRO A 324 -11.76 -5.68 -9.44
CA PRO A 324 -13.16 -5.73 -9.05
C PRO A 324 -14.05 -4.71 -9.78
N ASP A 325 -15.13 -5.17 -10.41
CA ASP A 325 -16.21 -4.32 -10.91
C ASP A 325 -16.98 -3.73 -9.72
N GLY A 326 -16.86 -2.42 -9.49
CA GLY A 326 -17.49 -1.76 -8.32
C GLY A 326 -16.89 -0.42 -7.90
N LEU A 327 -15.80 0.01 -8.56
CA LEU A 327 -15.14 1.30 -8.35
C LEU A 327 -15.82 2.46 -9.11
N GLY A 328 -17.11 2.31 -9.46
CA GLY A 328 -17.86 3.26 -10.30
C GLY A 328 -17.55 4.73 -9.97
N PRO A 329 -17.56 5.61 -10.98
CA PRO A 329 -16.95 6.93 -10.91
C PRO A 329 -17.40 7.68 -9.67
N LEU A 330 -16.46 8.44 -9.08
CA LEU A 330 -16.74 9.41 -8.01
C LEU A 330 -18.06 10.14 -8.33
N PRO A 331 -19.00 10.30 -7.37
CA PRO A 331 -20.14 11.18 -7.60
C PRO A 331 -19.60 12.53 -8.06
N LEU A 332 -19.92 12.92 -9.29
CA LEU A 332 -19.56 14.23 -9.82
C LEU A 332 -20.06 15.28 -8.82
N PRO A 333 -19.24 16.30 -8.48
CA PRO A 333 -19.75 17.41 -7.69
C PRO A 333 -20.96 18.00 -8.42
N PRO A 334 -22.03 18.38 -7.69
CA PRO A 334 -23.22 18.91 -8.32
C PRO A 334 -22.87 20.13 -9.20
N PRO A 335 -23.48 20.24 -10.39
CA PRO A 335 -23.16 21.32 -11.32
C PRO A 335 -23.51 22.67 -10.67
N GLY A 336 -22.50 23.55 -10.56
CA GLY A 336 -22.64 24.88 -9.94
C GLY A 336 -21.71 25.16 -8.75
N ALA A 337 -20.77 24.26 -8.41
CA ALA A 337 -19.66 24.59 -7.52
C ALA A 337 -18.58 25.37 -8.28
N ASP A 338 -18.82 26.67 -8.49
CA ASP A 338 -17.81 27.61 -8.96
C ASP A 338 -16.61 27.65 -7.98
N ASP A 339 -15.44 27.97 -8.54
CA ASP A 339 -14.15 28.20 -7.89
C ASP A 339 -14.20 29.30 -6.82
N THR A 340 -14.86 29.03 -5.71
CA THR A 340 -14.67 29.75 -4.46
C THR A 340 -14.11 28.79 -3.44
N GLU A 341 -12.81 28.95 -3.17
CA GLU A 341 -12.07 28.44 -2.03
C GLU A 341 -12.81 27.37 -1.20
N VAL A 342 -12.46 26.10 -1.38
CA VAL A 342 -12.51 25.18 -0.23
C VAL A 342 -11.43 25.68 0.72
N ARG A 343 -11.78 26.67 1.54
CA ARG A 343 -10.99 27.05 2.70
C ARG A 343 -10.80 25.78 3.50
N CYS A 344 -9.58 25.27 3.52
CA CYS A 344 -9.10 24.49 4.64
C CYS A 344 -9.61 25.18 5.90
N VAL A 345 -10.47 24.50 6.66
CA VAL A 345 -10.78 24.95 8.02
C VAL A 345 -9.45 24.89 8.76
N HIS A 346 -8.76 26.03 8.81
CA HIS A 346 -7.65 26.22 9.74
C HIS A 346 -8.21 25.85 11.10
N GLY A 347 -7.58 24.84 11.72
CA GLY A 347 -7.94 24.38 13.05
C GLY A 347 -8.04 25.59 13.97
N GLY A 348 -9.19 25.73 14.62
CA GLY A 348 -9.23 26.52 15.84
C GLY A 348 -8.17 25.97 16.79
N SER A 349 -7.29 26.84 17.26
CA SER A 349 -6.45 26.54 18.41
C SER A 349 -7.37 26.23 19.59
N ILE A 350 -7.32 25.01 20.11
CA ILE A 350 -7.74 24.75 21.49
C ILE A 350 -6.63 25.32 22.37
N SER A 351 -6.82 26.54 22.87
CA SER A 351 -6.08 27.05 24.01
C SER A 351 -6.65 26.41 25.27
N SER A 352 -5.79 25.74 26.04
CA SER A 352 -5.97 25.20 27.40
C SER A 352 -7.19 24.32 27.66
N VAL A 353 -6.96 23.03 27.89
CA VAL A 353 -7.88 22.19 28.66
C VAL A 353 -7.46 22.34 30.11
N ASP A 354 -8.32 22.95 30.94
CA ASP A 354 -8.10 23.08 32.37
C ASP A 354 -8.00 21.69 33.03
N VAL A 355 -7.06 21.59 33.97
CA VAL A 355 -6.90 20.46 34.88
C VAL A 355 -8.08 20.46 35.85
N PRO A 356 -8.87 19.38 35.99
CA PRO A 356 -9.72 19.21 37.15
C PRO A 356 -8.89 18.58 38.27
N ASP A 357 -8.48 19.42 39.22
CA ASP A 357 -7.86 19.07 40.50
C ASP A 357 -8.95 18.77 41.57
N PRO A 358 -8.62 18.14 42.72
CA PRO A 358 -7.33 18.13 43.42
C PRO A 358 -6.59 16.79 43.58
#